data_AF-A0A8S3BCN8-F1
#
_entry.id   AF-A0A8S3BCN8-F1
#
_cell.length_a   1.000
_cell.length_b   1.000
_cell.length_c   1.000
_cell.angle_alpha   90.00
_cell.angle_beta   90.00
_cell.angle_gamma   90.00
#
_symmetry.space_group_name_H-M   'P 1'
#
loop_
_entity.id
_entity.type
_entity.pdbx_description
1 polymer ?
#
loop_
_entity_poly.entity_id
_entity_poly.type
_entity_poly.pdbx_seq_one_letter_code
_entity_poly.pdbx_strand_id
1 'polypeptide(L)' 'IILADYSFNDNCSSQSYGEVNQLGGVFVNGRPLPTPIRLRIVDMANAGIRPCDISRRLKVSHGCVSKILARYHET' A
#
# COMPACT_ATOMS: atom_id res chain seq x y z
N ILE A 1 3.49 -5.17 -29.03
CA ILE A 1 2.44 -6.21 -29.02
C ILE A 1 2.20 -6.60 -27.58
N ILE A 2 1.08 -6.10 -27.02
CA ILE A 2 0.20 -6.82 -26.08
C ILE A 2 0.86 -6.99 -24.67
N LEU A 3 0.47 -6.31 -23.59
CA LEU A 3 -0.85 -5.81 -23.12
C LEU A 3 -0.61 -4.66 -22.12
N ALA A 4 -1.32 -3.52 -22.11
CA ALA A 4 -2.78 -3.41 -21.97
C ALA A 4 -3.32 -4.14 -20.73
N ASP A 5 -2.88 -3.74 -19.53
CA ASP A 5 -3.67 -3.92 -18.31
C ASP A 5 -3.30 -2.85 -17.26
N TYR A 6 -3.62 -1.59 -17.60
CA TYR A 6 -4.12 -0.65 -16.58
C TYR A 6 -5.57 -1.04 -16.23
N SER A 7 -5.83 -2.34 -15.98
CA SER A 7 -7.12 -2.78 -15.46
C SER A 7 -7.15 -2.46 -13.99
N PHE A 8 -7.74 -1.31 -13.72
CA PHE A 8 -8.53 -1.03 -12.54
C PHE A 8 -9.57 -2.16 -12.37
N ASN A 9 -9.16 -3.26 -11.74
CA ASN A 9 -10.10 -4.29 -11.31
C ASN A 9 -10.56 -3.98 -9.89
N ASP A 10 -11.54 -3.08 -9.79
CA ASP A 10 -12.47 -3.02 -8.68
C ASP A 10 -13.30 -4.31 -8.68
N ASN A 11 -12.72 -5.40 -8.17
CA ASN A 11 -13.52 -6.58 -7.83
C ASN A 11 -14.03 -6.41 -6.39
N CYS A 12 -15.05 -5.55 -6.29
CA CYS A 12 -15.90 -5.37 -5.13
C CYS A 12 -16.81 -6.60 -4.97
N SER A 13 -16.29 -7.70 -4.42
CA SER A 13 -17.12 -8.80 -3.88
C SER A 13 -16.27 -9.89 -3.22
N SER A 14 -15.89 -9.68 -1.96
CA SER A 14 -15.80 -10.76 -0.96
C SER A 14 -15.34 -10.15 0.35
N GLN A 15 -16.23 -10.21 1.33
CA GLN A 15 -16.06 -9.88 2.73
C GLN A 15 -14.84 -10.62 3.32
N SER A 16 -13.65 -10.12 3.04
CA SER A 16 -12.41 -10.65 3.58
C SER A 16 -12.21 -9.95 4.91
N TYR A 17 -12.43 -10.70 6.00
CA TYR A 17 -12.07 -10.30 7.35
C TYR A 17 -10.61 -9.82 7.34
N GLY A 18 -10.42 -8.50 7.24
CA GLY A 18 -9.11 -7.91 7.24
C GLY A 18 -8.56 -7.99 8.65
N GLU A 19 -7.36 -8.55 8.78
CA GLU A 19 -6.62 -8.53 10.03
C GLU A 19 -6.20 -7.10 10.33
N VAL A 20 -6.22 -6.76 11.61
CA VAL A 20 -5.81 -5.44 12.08
C VAL A 20 -4.36 -5.55 12.55
N ASN A 21 -3.48 -4.74 11.98
CA ASN A 21 -2.10 -4.69 12.46
C ASN A 21 -2.01 -3.94 13.79
N GLN A 22 -0.83 -3.96 14.41
CA GLN A 22 -0.58 -3.29 15.70
C GLN A 22 -0.79 -1.76 15.67
N LEU A 23 -0.87 -1.16 14.48
CA LEU A 23 -1.14 0.26 14.27
C LEU A 23 -2.63 0.54 14.02
N GLY A 24 -3.49 -0.48 14.06
CA GLY A 24 -4.92 -0.34 13.83
C GLY A 24 -5.32 -0.28 12.35
N GLY A 25 -4.42 -0.64 11.43
CA GLY A 25 -4.68 -0.67 9.99
C GLY A 25 -5.13 -2.04 9.51
N VAL A 26 -6.11 -2.05 8.63
CA VAL A 26 -6.72 -3.27 8.08
C VAL A 26 -5.89 -3.78 6.92
N PHE A 27 -5.48 -5.04 6.97
CA PHE A 27 -4.75 -5.73 5.90
C PHE A 27 -5.33 -7.13 5.69
N VAL A 28 -5.14 -7.72 4.51
CA VAL A 28 -5.59 -9.09 4.22
C VAL A 28 -4.35 -9.92 3.90
N ASN A 29 -4.07 -10.94 4.71
CA ASN A 29 -2.94 -11.84 4.48
C ASN A 29 -3.05 -12.51 3.10
N GLY A 30 -1.94 -12.55 2.37
CA GLY A 30 -1.88 -13.12 1.01
C GLY A 30 -2.43 -12.24 -0.11
N ARG A 31 -2.98 -11.04 0.19
CA ARG A 31 -3.42 -10.09 -0.84
C ARG A 31 -2.50 -8.86 -0.91
N PRO A 32 -2.24 -8.32 -2.12
CA PRO A 32 -1.45 -7.10 -2.26
C PRO A 32 -2.16 -5.90 -1.60
N LEU A 33 -1.38 -5.01 -0.98
CA LEU A 33 -1.89 -3.79 -0.37
C LEU A 33 -2.65 -2.96 -1.44
N PRO A 34 -3.83 -2.40 -1.13
CA PRO A 34 -4.61 -1.65 -2.10
C PRO A 34 -3.80 -0.56 -2.80
N THR A 35 -3.91 -0.49 -4.14
CA THR A 35 -3.28 0.54 -4.97
C THR A 35 -3.42 1.97 -4.41
N PRO A 36 -4.60 2.43 -3.94
CA PRO A 36 -4.70 3.78 -3.36
C PRO A 36 -3.79 4.00 -2.14
N ILE A 37 -3.62 3.00 -1.27
CA ILE A 37 -2.70 3.10 -0.12
C ILE A 37 -1.25 3.15 -0.60
N ARG A 38 -0.89 2.33 -1.60
CA ARG A 38 0.46 2.30 -2.17
C ARG A 38 0.84 3.65 -2.78
N LEU A 39 -0.06 4.26 -3.55
CA LEU A 39 0.14 5.60 -4.13
C LEU A 39 0.28 6.66 -3.04
N ARG A 40 -0.56 6.59 -2.00
CA ARG A 40 -0.51 7.51 -0.86
C ARG A 40 0.82 7.45 -0.10
N ILE A 41 1.43 6.26 0.03
CA ILE A 41 2.76 6.09 0.64
C ILE A 41 3.82 6.86 -0.16
N VAL A 42 3.81 6.70 -1.48
CA VAL A 42 4.75 7.37 -2.40
C VAL A 42 4.55 8.88 -2.38
N ASP A 43 3.31 9.34 -2.49
CA ASP A 43 2.96 10.76 -2.49
C ASP A 43 3.44 11.47 -1.20
N MET A 44 3.23 10.82 -0.05
CA MET A 44 3.73 11.35 1.23
C MET A 44 5.27 11.35 1.32
N ALA A 45 5.93 10.33 0.77
CA ALA A 45 7.39 10.30 0.74
C ALA A 45 7.95 11.40 -0.19
N ASN A 46 7.32 11.63 -1.34
CA ASN A 46 7.65 12.71 -2.26
C ASN A 46 7.42 14.10 -1.64
N ALA A 47 6.41 14.24 -0.76
CA ALA A 47 6.21 15.43 0.05
C ALA A 47 7.25 15.62 1.17
N GLY A 48 8.26 14.75 1.27
CA GLY A 48 9.32 14.82 2.27
C GLY A 48 8.92 14.32 3.66
N ILE A 49 7.79 13.61 3.78
CA ILE A 49 7.34 13.05 5.07
C ILE A 49 8.20 11.84 5.42
N ARG A 50 8.65 11.77 6.68
CA ARG A 50 9.46 10.65 7.16
C ARG A 50 8.67 9.34 7.09
N PRO A 51 9.27 8.21 6.66
CA PRO A 51 8.58 6.93 6.53
C PRO A 51 7.97 6.41 7.84
N CYS A 52 8.55 6.78 8.98
CA CYS A 52 7.98 6.49 10.30
C CYS A 52 6.64 7.20 10.55
N ASP A 53 6.49 8.44 10.07
CA ASP A 53 5.23 9.19 10.14
C ASP A 53 4.20 8.67 9.13
N ILE A 54 4.65 8.25 7.94
CA ILE A 54 3.80 7.59 6.94
C ILE A 54 3.19 6.31 7.52
N SER A 55 4.02 5.47 8.15
CA SER A 55 3.61 4.23 8.81
C SER A 55 2.52 4.47 9.85
N ARG A 56 2.68 5.50 10.69
CA ARG A 56 1.68 5.89 11.70
C ARG A 56 0.39 6.42 11.08
N ARG A 57 0.47 7.31 10.08
CA ARG A 57 -0.70 7.96 9.46
C ARG A 57 -1.55 7.01 8.64
N LEU A 58 -0.90 6.13 7.88
CA LEU A 58 -1.59 5.14 7.05
C LEU A 58 -1.86 3.83 7.79
N LYS A 59 -1.38 3.73 9.03
CA LYS A 59 -1.48 2.53 9.87
C LYS A 59 -0.96 1.30 9.12
N VAL A 60 0.22 1.43 8.50
CA VAL A 60 0.88 0.37 7.72
C VAL A 60 2.23 0.06 8.37
N SER A 61 2.62 -1.20 8.43
CA SER A 61 3.90 -1.61 9.03
C SER A 61 5.11 -0.97 8.33
N HIS A 62 6.13 -0.58 9.10
CA HIS A 62 7.35 0.07 8.59
C HIS A 62 8.03 -0.72 7.45
N GLY A 63 8.11 -2.05 7.57
CA GLY A 63 8.68 -2.91 6.53
C GLY A 63 7.92 -2.86 5.21
N CYS A 64 6.60 -2.67 5.25
CA CYS A 64 5.78 -2.53 4.04
C CYS A 64 6.02 -1.17 3.35
N VAL A 65 6.12 -0.09 4.13
CA VAL A 65 6.48 1.25 3.62
C VAL A 65 7.85 1.22 2.93
N SER A 66 8.87 0.66 3.59
CA SER A 66 10.22 0.52 3.01
C SER A 66 10.22 -0.28 1.71
N LYS A 67 9.49 -1.41 1.68
CA LYS A 67 9.40 -2.29 0.50
C LYS A 67 8.71 -1.63 -0.68
N ILE A 68 7.70 -0.78 -0.44
CA ILE A 68 7.03 -0.03 -1.50
C ILE A 68 7.94 1.07 -2.05
N LEU A 69 8.60 1.83 -1.18
CA LEU A 69 9.51 2.91 -1.61
C LEU A 69 10.72 2.37 -2.37
N ALA A 70 11.32 1.27 -1.92
CA ALA A 70 12.43 0.62 -2.62
C ALA A 70 12.04 0.25 -4.06
N ARG A 71 10.87 -0.37 -4.24
CA ARG A 71 10.35 -0.72 -5.58
C ARG A 71 10.03 0.51 -6.42
N TYR A 72 9.58 1.60 -5.81
CA TYR A 72 9.30 2.84 -6.53
C TYR A 72 10.58 3.54 -7.01
N HIS A 73 11.70 3.42 -6.29
CA HIS A 73 12.99 4.00 -6.71
C HIS A 73 13.77 3.10 -7.68
N GLU A 74 13.49 1.80 -7.70
CA GLU A 74 14.07 0.84 -8.67
C GLU A 74 13.42 0.93 -10.07
N THR A 75 12.36 1.72 -10.24
CA THR A 75 11.62 1.90 -11.52
C THR A 75 11.67 3.34 -11.97
#